data_AF-A0A7C5YQ14-F1
#
_entry.id   AF-A0A7C5YQ14-F1
#
_cell.length_a   1.000
_cell.length_b   1.000
_cell.length_c   1.000
_cell.angle_alpha   90.00
_cell.angle_beta   90.00
_cell.angle_gamma   90.00
#
_symmetry.space_group_name_H-M   'P 1'
#
loop_
_entity.id
_entity.type
_entity.pdbx_description
1 polymer ?
#
loop_
_entity_poly.entity_id
_entity_poly.type
_entity_poly.pdbx_seq_one_letter_code
_entity_poly.pdbx_strand_id
1 'polypeptide(L)'
;MAKNCGRGTERIIRALISALKPRKPEFDAPIEEEIFKVADEFLGHLPVHMKVLLPLGLYLLEYGALILGPSLKPFSWMSAEKKEKYLKSWTESKIPLRRDLIKGFKAIALTGYYTHPIVLAHLGMDLEAHLKRVNVGSMDSPPSVACSEEAANYFTELDRRGEWGPSGGLPGRQHKYLSPQELMVKWSNQK
;
A
#
# COMPACT_ATOMS: atom_id res chain seq x y z
N MET A 1 -19.26 -7.44 -9.49
CA MET A 1 -18.40 -8.28 -10.36
C MET A 1 -17.04 -7.61 -10.47
N ALA A 2 -15.96 -8.38 -10.41
CA ALA A 2 -14.61 -7.88 -10.65
C ALA A 2 -14.49 -7.24 -12.04
N LYS A 3 -13.84 -6.08 -12.11
CA LYS A 3 -13.53 -5.39 -13.37
C LYS A 3 -12.13 -5.72 -13.86
N ASN A 4 -11.16 -5.86 -12.93
CA ASN A 4 -9.74 -5.96 -13.27
C ASN A 4 -9.11 -7.32 -12.98
N CYS A 5 -9.76 -8.17 -12.16
CA CYS A 5 -9.27 -9.51 -11.85
C CYS A 5 -10.17 -10.64 -12.38
N GLY A 6 -9.56 -11.78 -12.69
CA GLY A 6 -10.29 -12.99 -13.11
C GLY A 6 -11.03 -13.66 -11.95
N ARG A 7 -12.03 -14.50 -12.25
CA ARG A 7 -12.88 -15.18 -11.25
C ARG A 7 -12.11 -15.97 -10.18
N GLY A 8 -11.02 -16.65 -10.57
CA GLY A 8 -10.19 -17.40 -9.62
C GLY A 8 -9.48 -16.49 -8.63
N THR A 9 -8.89 -15.41 -9.14
CA THR A 9 -8.25 -14.36 -8.34
C THR A 9 -9.24 -13.69 -7.41
N GLU A 10 -10.41 -13.28 -7.91
CA GLU A 10 -11.50 -12.70 -7.10
C GLU A 10 -11.82 -13.56 -5.88
N ARG A 11 -11.97 -14.88 -6.06
CA ARG A 11 -12.26 -15.82 -4.96
C ARG A 11 -11.17 -15.81 -3.89
N ILE A 12 -9.90 -15.80 -4.29
CA ILE A 12 -8.75 -15.81 -3.37
C ILE A 12 -8.70 -14.49 -2.60
N ILE A 13 -8.90 -13.37 -3.30
CA ILE A 13 -8.91 -12.02 -2.70
C ILE A 13 -10.02 -11.92 -1.64
N ARG A 14 -11.23 -12.38 -1.95
CA ARG A 14 -12.35 -12.40 -0.99
C ARG A 14 -12.03 -13.23 0.25
N ALA A 15 -11.42 -14.40 0.05
CA ALA A 15 -10.97 -15.23 1.16
C ALA A 15 -9.89 -14.54 2.01
N LEU A 16 -8.94 -13.84 1.39
CA LEU A 16 -7.94 -13.04 2.08
C LEU A 16 -8.57 -11.90 2.88
N ILE A 17 -9.46 -11.12 2.29
CA ILE A 17 -10.18 -10.04 2.97
C ILE A 17 -10.92 -10.60 4.19
N SER A 18 -11.62 -11.73 4.05
CA SER A 18 -12.36 -12.34 5.17
C SER A 18 -11.48 -12.72 6.37
N ALA A 19 -10.20 -13.04 6.11
CA ALA A 19 -9.22 -13.46 7.12
C ALA A 19 -8.35 -12.30 7.64
N LEU A 20 -8.15 -11.25 6.84
CA LEU A 20 -7.33 -10.09 7.19
C LEU A 20 -8.14 -8.93 7.78
N LYS A 21 -9.45 -8.88 7.50
CA LYS A 21 -10.36 -7.87 8.04
C LYS A 21 -10.26 -7.88 9.57
N PRO A 22 -9.93 -6.75 10.21
CA PRO A 22 -9.97 -6.64 11.66
C PRO A 22 -11.38 -6.93 12.17
N ARG A 23 -11.52 -7.86 13.11
CA ARG A 23 -12.79 -8.15 13.79
C ARG A 23 -12.64 -7.79 15.26
N LYS A 24 -13.53 -6.96 15.77
CA LYS A 24 -13.70 -6.73 17.20
C LYS A 24 -15.05 -7.29 17.63
N PRO A 25 -15.17 -7.88 18.84
CA PRO A 25 -16.45 -8.42 19.32
C PRO A 25 -17.61 -7.41 19.26
N GLU A 26 -17.31 -6.12 19.41
CA GLU A 26 -18.28 -5.03 19.47
C GLU A 26 -18.52 -4.36 18.10
N PHE A 27 -17.73 -4.69 17.07
CA PHE A 27 -17.82 -4.06 15.76
C PHE A 27 -17.36 -5.00 14.64
N ASP A 28 -18.33 -5.48 13.87
CA ASP A 28 -18.14 -6.31 12.68
C ASP A 28 -18.97 -5.78 11.51
N ALA A 29 -18.50 -4.70 10.87
CA ALA A 29 -19.21 -4.07 9.76
C ALA A 29 -19.11 -4.94 8.48
N PRO A 30 -20.22 -5.18 7.75
CA PRO A 30 -20.26 -5.99 6.54
C PRO A 30 -19.75 -5.21 5.31
N ILE A 31 -18.46 -4.85 5.32
CA ILE A 31 -17.81 -3.97 4.33
C ILE A 31 -16.83 -4.70 3.41
N GLU A 32 -16.89 -6.03 3.36
CA GLU A 32 -15.98 -6.87 2.59
C GLU A 32 -16.05 -6.58 1.08
N GLU A 33 -17.23 -6.23 0.57
CA GLU A 33 -17.40 -5.88 -0.84
C GLU A 33 -16.73 -4.56 -1.19
N GLU A 34 -16.77 -3.58 -0.29
CA GLU A 34 -16.14 -2.27 -0.46
C GLU A 34 -14.62 -2.40 -0.41
N ILE A 35 -14.10 -3.20 0.53
CA ILE A 35 -12.68 -3.55 0.56
C ILE A 35 -12.27 -4.26 -0.73
N PHE A 36 -13.13 -5.16 -1.23
CA PHE A 36 -12.88 -5.85 -2.50
C PHE A 36 -12.85 -4.88 -3.69
N LYS A 37 -13.75 -3.89 -3.76
CA LYS A 37 -13.74 -2.86 -4.81
C LYS A 37 -12.42 -2.09 -4.81
N VAL A 38 -11.94 -1.67 -3.64
CA VAL A 38 -10.64 -0.98 -3.52
C VAL A 38 -9.50 -1.87 -3.98
N ALA A 39 -9.52 -3.15 -3.61
CA ALA A 39 -8.53 -4.10 -4.09
C ALA A 39 -8.57 -4.27 -5.61
N ASP A 40 -9.76 -4.48 -6.20
CA ASP A 40 -9.94 -4.65 -7.65
C ASP A 40 -9.51 -3.39 -8.42
N GLU A 41 -9.81 -2.19 -7.92
CA GLU A 41 -9.35 -0.92 -8.50
C GLU A 41 -7.82 -0.79 -8.44
N PHE A 42 -7.22 -1.10 -7.30
CA PHE A 42 -5.76 -1.11 -7.14
C PHE A 42 -5.08 -2.04 -8.16
N LEU A 43 -5.65 -3.20 -8.46
CA LEU A 43 -5.12 -4.09 -9.50
C LEU A 43 -5.12 -3.47 -10.90
N GLY A 44 -6.10 -2.61 -11.19
CA GLY A 44 -6.17 -1.85 -12.44
C GLY A 44 -4.97 -0.92 -12.63
N HIS A 45 -4.46 -0.35 -11.54
CA HIS A 45 -3.34 0.61 -11.53
C HIS A 45 -1.95 -0.05 -11.49
N LEU A 46 -1.86 -1.37 -11.30
CA LEU A 46 -0.57 -2.04 -11.26
C LEU A 46 0.16 -2.00 -12.62
N PRO A 47 1.51 -1.90 -12.62
CA PRO A 47 2.28 -2.06 -13.83
C PRO A 47 2.14 -3.47 -14.40
N VAL A 48 2.33 -3.63 -15.72
CA VAL A 48 2.02 -4.87 -16.46
C VAL A 48 2.67 -6.12 -15.87
N HIS A 49 3.93 -6.03 -15.44
CA HIS A 49 4.62 -7.17 -14.83
C HIS A 49 3.96 -7.61 -13.50
N MET A 50 3.45 -6.67 -12.70
CA MET A 50 2.74 -6.97 -11.46
C MET A 50 1.33 -7.52 -11.71
N LYS A 51 0.66 -7.11 -12.79
CA LYS A 51 -0.63 -7.68 -13.21
C LYS A 51 -0.55 -9.18 -13.49
N VAL A 52 0.63 -9.69 -13.83
CA VAL A 52 0.88 -11.13 -14.02
C VAL A 52 1.42 -11.78 -12.74
N LEU A 53 2.41 -11.16 -12.09
CA LEU A 53 3.06 -11.72 -10.90
C LEU A 53 2.11 -11.83 -9.70
N LEU A 54 1.21 -10.87 -9.50
CA LEU A 54 0.32 -10.88 -8.35
C LEU A 54 -0.70 -12.04 -8.40
N PRO A 55 -1.45 -12.26 -9.50
CA PRO A 55 -2.28 -13.46 -9.62
C PRO A 55 -1.49 -14.75 -9.40
N LEU A 56 -0.26 -14.84 -9.93
CA LEU A 56 0.59 -16.01 -9.71
C LEU A 56 0.93 -16.21 -8.22
N GLY A 57 1.27 -15.13 -7.51
CA GLY A 57 1.48 -15.17 -6.06
C GLY A 57 0.23 -15.58 -5.28
N LEU A 58 -0.95 -15.12 -5.70
CA LEU A 58 -2.23 -15.51 -5.10
C LEU A 58 -2.55 -16.98 -5.37
N TYR A 59 -2.24 -17.51 -6.54
CA TYR A 59 -2.33 -18.95 -6.81
C TYR A 59 -1.32 -19.76 -5.99
N LEU A 60 -0.11 -19.25 -5.78
CA LEU A 60 0.86 -19.87 -4.88
C LEU A 60 0.32 -19.94 -3.44
N LEU A 61 -0.41 -18.92 -2.98
CA LEU A 61 -1.11 -18.96 -1.70
C LEU A 61 -2.23 -20.01 -1.69
N GLU A 62 -3.06 -20.03 -2.73
CA GLU A 62 -4.20 -20.95 -2.86
C GLU A 62 -3.76 -22.42 -2.83
N TYR A 63 -2.76 -22.78 -3.63
CA TYR A 63 -2.26 -24.16 -3.76
C TYR A 63 -1.14 -24.49 -2.77
N GLY A 64 -0.44 -23.49 -2.26
CA GLY A 64 0.54 -23.69 -1.19
C GLY A 64 -0.09 -24.28 0.07
N ALA A 65 -1.40 -24.10 0.27
CA ALA A 65 -2.12 -24.72 1.38
C ALA A 65 -2.14 -26.25 1.28
N LEU A 66 -2.16 -26.78 0.05
CA LEU A 66 -2.17 -28.22 -0.24
C LEU A 66 -0.79 -28.86 -0.07
N ILE A 67 0.26 -28.17 -0.52
CA ILE A 67 1.62 -28.74 -0.59
C ILE A 67 2.38 -28.53 0.73
N LEU A 68 2.17 -27.38 1.37
CA LEU A 68 2.98 -26.91 2.51
C LEU A 68 2.16 -26.58 3.74
N GLY A 69 0.82 -26.62 3.62
CA GLY A 69 -0.11 -26.28 4.68
C GLY A 69 -0.68 -27.51 5.39
N PRO A 70 -1.38 -27.31 6.52
CA PRO A 70 -1.97 -28.38 7.30
C PRO A 70 -3.30 -28.90 6.71
N SER A 71 -3.60 -28.66 5.41
CA SER A 71 -4.92 -28.91 4.86
C SER A 71 -4.88 -29.46 3.43
N LEU A 72 -5.73 -30.46 3.17
CA LEU A 72 -6.00 -31.00 1.84
C LEU A 72 -6.99 -30.15 1.02
N LYS A 73 -7.30 -28.92 1.47
CA LYS A 73 -8.21 -28.00 0.78
C LYS A 73 -7.46 -26.73 0.38
N PRO A 74 -7.78 -26.12 -0.77
CA PRO A 74 -7.24 -24.82 -1.16
C PRO A 74 -7.55 -23.76 -0.11
N PHE A 75 -6.70 -22.73 -0.01
CA PHE A 75 -6.83 -21.66 0.99
C PHE A 75 -8.24 -21.06 1.03
N SER A 76 -8.83 -20.75 -0.13
CA SER A 76 -10.14 -20.12 -0.23
C SER A 76 -11.27 -20.91 0.45
N TRP A 77 -11.12 -22.24 0.54
CA TRP A 77 -12.12 -23.17 1.08
C TRP A 77 -11.84 -23.60 2.53
N MET A 78 -10.78 -23.10 3.15
CA MET A 78 -10.47 -23.38 4.56
C MET A 78 -11.44 -22.65 5.50
N SER A 79 -11.64 -23.22 6.71
CA SER A 79 -12.34 -22.51 7.79
C SER A 79 -11.56 -21.27 8.23
N ALA A 80 -12.23 -20.29 8.85
CA ALA A 80 -11.62 -19.03 9.27
C ALA A 80 -10.37 -19.24 10.15
N GLU A 81 -10.46 -20.11 11.16
CA GLU A 81 -9.34 -20.46 12.05
C GLU A 81 -8.14 -21.04 11.30
N LYS A 82 -8.40 -21.91 10.31
CA LYS A 82 -7.36 -22.53 9.49
C LYS A 82 -6.73 -21.53 8.54
N LYS A 83 -7.51 -20.60 7.99
CA LYS A 83 -7.00 -19.48 7.18
C LYS A 83 -6.06 -18.62 8.00
N GLU A 84 -6.45 -18.25 9.22
CA GLU A 84 -5.62 -17.43 10.11
C GLU A 84 -4.29 -18.12 10.45
N LYS A 85 -4.33 -19.39 10.86
CA LYS A 85 -3.12 -20.18 11.13
C LYS A 85 -2.20 -20.30 9.91
N TYR A 86 -2.78 -20.45 8.73
CA TYR A 86 -2.03 -20.52 7.48
C TYR A 86 -1.39 -19.17 7.10
N LEU A 87 -2.11 -18.07 7.22
CA LEU A 87 -1.56 -16.73 6.97
C LEU A 87 -0.49 -16.36 8.00
N LYS A 88 -0.65 -16.79 9.25
CA LYS A 88 0.37 -16.63 10.29
C LYS A 88 1.67 -17.33 9.92
N SER A 89 1.62 -18.57 9.42
CA SER A 89 2.83 -19.29 8.99
C SER A 89 3.53 -18.64 7.79
N TRP A 90 2.79 -17.98 6.91
CA TRP A 90 3.37 -17.18 5.82
C TRP A 90 4.06 -15.92 6.31
N THR A 91 3.48 -15.26 7.29
CA THR A 91 4.03 -14.03 7.90
C THR A 91 5.31 -14.32 8.69
N GLU A 92 5.39 -15.49 9.33
CA GLU A 92 6.55 -15.95 10.11
C GLU A 92 7.59 -16.70 9.24
N SER A 93 7.33 -16.87 7.94
CA SER A 93 8.21 -17.62 7.05
C SER A 93 9.58 -16.95 6.89
N LYS A 94 10.63 -17.77 6.71
CA LYS A 94 11.97 -17.28 6.35
C LYS A 94 12.04 -16.74 4.91
N ILE A 95 11.06 -17.06 4.06
CA ILE A 95 11.03 -16.67 2.65
C ILE A 95 10.45 -15.25 2.52
N PRO A 96 11.23 -14.25 2.05
CA PRO A 96 10.76 -12.86 1.96
C PRO A 96 9.50 -12.71 1.10
N LEU A 97 9.48 -13.35 -0.07
CA LEU A 97 8.36 -13.29 -1.01
C LEU A 97 7.00 -13.64 -0.37
N ARG A 98 6.97 -14.65 0.53
CA ARG A 98 5.73 -15.03 1.23
C ARG A 98 5.26 -13.93 2.16
N ARG A 99 6.18 -13.36 2.94
CA ARG A 99 5.88 -12.27 3.87
C ARG A 99 5.42 -11.03 3.13
N ASP A 100 6.10 -10.68 2.05
CA ASP A 100 5.82 -9.48 1.28
C ASP A 100 4.47 -9.57 0.56
N LEU A 101 4.10 -10.76 0.06
CA LEU A 101 2.77 -10.99 -0.49
C LEU A 101 1.68 -10.72 0.56
N ILE A 102 1.80 -11.29 1.77
CA ILE A 102 0.80 -11.09 2.82
C ILE A 102 0.77 -9.63 3.29
N LYS A 103 1.94 -9.00 3.46
CA LYS A 103 2.02 -7.58 3.85
C LYS A 103 1.39 -6.66 2.82
N GLY A 104 1.69 -6.86 1.54
CA GLY A 104 1.11 -6.09 0.45
C GLY A 104 -0.41 -6.22 0.41
N PHE A 105 -0.92 -7.45 0.52
CA PHE A 105 -2.36 -7.68 0.52
C PHE A 105 -3.05 -7.12 1.78
N LYS A 106 -2.41 -7.24 2.94
CA LYS A 106 -2.88 -6.64 4.18
C LYS A 106 -2.93 -5.11 4.08
N ALA A 107 -1.93 -4.48 3.47
CA ALA A 107 -1.95 -3.03 3.26
C ALA A 107 -3.16 -2.61 2.42
N ILE A 108 -3.41 -3.28 1.28
CA ILE A 108 -4.58 -3.01 0.43
C ILE A 108 -5.90 -3.21 1.19
N ALA A 109 -6.04 -4.33 1.89
CA ALA A 109 -7.25 -4.63 2.65
C ALA A 109 -7.50 -3.62 3.78
N LEU A 110 -6.44 -3.21 4.50
CA LEU A 110 -6.54 -2.20 5.55
C LEU A 110 -6.82 -0.81 4.98
N THR A 111 -6.27 -0.44 3.82
CA THR A 111 -6.62 0.81 3.12
C THR A 111 -8.11 0.82 2.81
N GLY A 112 -8.66 -0.25 2.25
CA GLY A 112 -10.10 -0.36 2.01
C GLY A 112 -10.92 -0.27 3.29
N TYR A 113 -10.47 -0.93 4.37
CA TYR A 113 -11.15 -0.92 5.66
C TYR A 113 -11.16 0.48 6.30
N TYR A 114 -10.02 1.15 6.38
CA TYR A 114 -9.88 2.45 7.06
C TYR A 114 -10.37 3.64 6.24
N THR A 115 -10.65 3.45 4.95
CA THR A 115 -11.29 4.48 4.12
C THR A 115 -12.81 4.42 4.23
N HIS A 116 -13.38 3.35 4.80
CA HIS A 116 -14.83 3.17 4.84
C HIS A 116 -15.51 4.10 5.87
N PRO A 117 -16.57 4.86 5.48
CA PRO A 117 -17.22 5.83 6.37
C PRO A 117 -17.71 5.25 7.71
N ILE A 118 -18.28 4.04 7.69
CA ILE A 118 -18.76 3.37 8.92
C ILE A 118 -17.60 3.09 9.89
N VAL A 119 -16.42 2.71 9.37
CA VAL A 119 -15.23 2.46 10.18
C VAL A 119 -14.69 3.76 10.75
N LEU A 120 -14.62 4.82 9.92
CA LEU A 120 -14.18 6.15 10.36
C LEU A 120 -15.09 6.70 11.46
N ALA A 121 -16.41 6.58 11.29
CA ALA A 121 -17.39 6.98 12.30
C ALA A 121 -17.21 6.20 13.61
N HIS A 122 -16.97 4.88 13.54
CA HIS A 122 -16.68 4.07 14.71
C HIS A 122 -15.37 4.47 15.42
N LEU A 123 -14.38 4.97 14.67
CA LEU A 123 -13.14 5.52 15.22
C LEU A 123 -13.30 6.95 15.77
N GLY A 124 -14.50 7.55 15.69
CA GLY A 124 -14.75 8.94 16.06
C GLY A 124 -14.09 9.95 15.12
N MET A 125 -13.68 9.52 13.93
CA MET A 125 -13.13 10.41 12.90
C MET A 125 -14.24 10.87 11.97
N ASP A 126 -14.49 12.18 11.98
CA ASP A 126 -15.22 12.85 10.92
C ASP A 126 -14.23 13.25 9.81
N LEU A 127 -14.34 12.59 8.66
CA LEU A 127 -13.47 12.81 7.52
C LEU A 127 -13.61 14.24 6.99
N GLU A 128 -14.81 14.81 6.98
CA GLU A 128 -15.01 16.18 6.49
C GLU A 128 -14.39 17.21 7.44
N ALA A 129 -14.60 17.07 8.75
CA ALA A 129 -13.94 17.91 9.73
C ALA A 129 -12.41 17.76 9.70
N HIS A 130 -11.89 16.54 9.49
CA HIS A 130 -10.46 16.29 9.37
C HIS A 130 -9.90 16.91 8.09
N LEU A 131 -10.54 16.69 6.94
CA LEU A 131 -10.14 17.29 5.67
C LEU A 131 -10.25 18.81 5.72
N LYS A 132 -11.25 19.39 6.39
CA LYS A 132 -11.34 20.85 6.59
C LYS A 132 -10.22 21.40 7.49
N ARG A 133 -9.68 20.58 8.40
CA ARG A 133 -8.53 20.94 9.25
C ARG A 133 -7.21 20.83 8.51
N VAL A 134 -7.05 19.82 7.65
CA VAL A 134 -5.80 19.53 6.91
C VAL A 134 -5.74 20.29 5.58
N ASN A 135 -6.87 20.51 4.91
CA ASN A 135 -6.97 21.43 3.80
C ASN A 135 -6.82 22.85 4.31
N VAL A 136 -5.67 23.41 3.96
CA VAL A 136 -5.34 24.81 4.10
C VAL A 136 -6.26 25.62 3.16
N GLY A 137 -7.42 26.07 3.65
CA GLY A 137 -8.38 26.88 2.87
C GLY A 137 -9.03 26.15 1.68
N SER A 138 -10.18 26.66 1.23
CA SER A 138 -10.84 26.29 -0.03
C SER A 138 -9.89 26.44 -1.23
N MET A 139 -10.10 25.70 -2.33
CA MET A 139 -9.36 25.91 -3.61
C MET A 139 -9.39 27.38 -4.09
N ASP A 140 -10.41 28.14 -3.68
CA ASP A 140 -10.60 29.55 -4.00
C ASP A 140 -9.92 30.53 -3.04
N SER A 141 -9.18 30.02 -2.04
CA SER A 141 -8.47 30.85 -1.07
C SER A 141 -7.07 30.31 -0.88
N PRO A 142 -6.03 31.16 -0.97
CA PRO A 142 -4.67 30.71 -0.74
C PRO A 142 -4.57 30.07 0.65
N PRO A 143 -3.73 29.04 0.81
CA PRO A 143 -3.49 28.40 2.09
C PRO A 143 -3.29 29.45 3.19
N SER A 144 -4.19 29.50 4.19
CA SER A 144 -4.12 30.47 5.30
C SER A 144 -2.86 30.30 6.15
N VAL A 145 -2.21 29.15 6.05
CA VAL A 145 -0.86 28.94 6.54
C VAL A 145 0.05 28.97 5.31
N ALA A 146 0.34 30.18 4.83
CA ALA A 146 1.60 30.38 4.13
C ALA A 146 2.69 29.79 5.05
N CYS A 147 3.64 29.03 4.50
CA CYS A 147 4.89 28.76 5.21
C CYS A 147 5.30 30.11 5.82
N SER A 148 5.29 30.23 7.16
CA SER A 148 5.59 31.52 7.79
C SER A 148 6.92 31.99 7.20
N GLU A 149 7.10 33.29 7.00
CA GLU A 149 8.35 33.80 6.44
C GLU A 149 9.55 33.27 7.24
N GLU A 150 9.37 33.07 8.55
CA GLU A 150 10.26 32.35 9.46
C GLU A 150 10.52 30.89 9.06
N ALA A 151 9.49 30.09 8.79
CA ALA A 151 9.64 28.71 8.36
C ALA A 151 10.29 28.61 6.97
N ALA A 152 9.94 29.49 6.03
CA ALA A 152 10.54 29.56 4.70
C ALA A 152 12.04 29.92 4.80
N ASN A 153 12.39 30.90 5.63
CA ASN A 153 13.77 31.28 5.90
C ASN A 153 14.54 30.15 6.60
N TYR A 154 13.92 29.45 7.55
CA TYR A 154 14.51 28.31 8.24
C TYR A 154 14.87 27.17 7.29
N PHE A 155 13.95 26.76 6.41
CA PHE A 155 14.22 25.70 5.43
C PHE A 155 15.23 26.14 4.36
N THR A 156 15.21 27.41 3.95
CA THR A 156 16.22 27.99 3.04
C THR A 156 17.61 27.97 3.67
N GLU A 157 17.71 28.28 4.97
CA GLU A 157 18.96 28.26 5.71
C GLU A 157 19.48 26.83 5.94
N LEU A 158 18.59 25.86 6.22
CA LEU A 158 18.95 24.45 6.30
C LEU A 158 19.46 23.90 4.96
N ASP A 159 18.83 24.28 3.84
CA ASP A 159 19.27 23.90 2.48
C ASP A 159 20.63 24.51 2.15
N ARG A 160 20.83 25.80 2.49
CA ARG A 160 22.13 26.48 2.36
C ARG A 160 23.24 25.79 3.17
N ARG A 161 22.93 25.28 4.36
CA ARG A 161 23.87 24.55 5.23
C ARG A 161 24.07 23.08 4.81
N GLY A 162 23.25 22.56 3.89
CA GLY A 162 23.26 21.14 3.52
C GLY A 162 22.73 20.23 4.64
N GLU A 163 22.01 20.79 5.61
CA GLU A 163 21.36 20.10 6.72
C GLU A 163 19.92 19.69 6.36
N TRP A 164 19.39 20.20 5.24
CA TRP A 164 18.13 19.80 4.64
C TRP A 164 18.33 18.72 3.57
N GLY A 165 17.52 17.66 3.62
CA GLY A 165 17.58 16.54 2.69
C GLY A 165 17.29 15.20 3.39
N PRO A 166 17.06 14.11 2.63
CA PRO A 166 16.73 12.80 3.20
C PRO A 166 17.86 12.34 4.13
N SER A 167 17.58 12.32 5.42
CA SER A 167 18.45 11.83 6.50
C SER A 167 18.54 10.31 6.44
N GLY A 168 19.34 9.85 5.47
CA GLY A 168 19.56 8.45 5.14
C GLY A 168 20.99 8.16 4.70
N GLY A 169 21.98 8.75 5.39
CA GLY A 169 23.33 8.18 5.46
C GLY A 169 24.29 8.40 4.27
N LEU A 170 24.03 9.34 3.35
CA LEU A 170 25.06 9.83 2.44
C LEU A 170 24.91 11.36 2.26
N PRO A 171 25.86 12.19 2.74
CA PRO A 171 25.84 13.61 2.46
C PRO A 171 26.05 13.83 0.97
N GLY A 172 25.13 14.57 0.35
CA GLY A 172 25.48 15.56 -0.66
C GLY A 172 26.42 15.13 -1.79
N ARG A 173 26.29 13.91 -2.36
CA ARG A 173 26.55 13.82 -3.79
C ARG A 173 25.39 14.53 -4.48
N GLN A 174 25.56 15.84 -4.64
CA GLN A 174 25.00 16.52 -5.78
C GLN A 174 25.38 15.68 -6.99
N HIS A 175 24.45 14.86 -7.49
CA HIS A 175 24.47 14.60 -8.90
C HIS A 175 24.20 15.98 -9.50
N LYS A 176 25.29 16.71 -9.85
CA LYS A 176 25.20 17.74 -10.87
C LYS A 176 24.44 17.06 -12.00
N TYR A 177 23.19 17.48 -12.22
CA TYR A 177 22.51 17.14 -13.44
C TYR A 177 23.42 17.69 -14.54
N LEU A 178 24.20 16.81 -15.15
CA LEU A 178 25.00 17.18 -16.30
C LEU A 178 24.00 17.70 -17.31
N SER A 179 24.19 18.93 -17.77
CA SER A 179 23.41 19.45 -18.87
C SER A 179 23.49 18.46 -20.04
N PRO A 180 22.46 18.38 -20.90
CA PRO A 180 22.48 17.46 -22.05
C PRO A 180 23.76 17.56 -22.89
N GLN A 181 24.37 18.74 -22.93
CA GLN A 181 25.65 19.02 -23.61
C GLN A 181 26.85 18.34 -22.91
N GLU A 182 26.91 18.39 -21.58
CA GLU A 182 27.97 17.73 -20.79
C GLU A 182 27.86 16.19 -20.82
N LEU A 183 26.63 15.65 -20.92
CA LEU A 183 26.41 14.21 -21.09
C LEU A 183 26.97 13.72 -22.43
N MET A 184 26.80 14.49 -23.51
CA MET A 184 27.31 14.12 -24.84
C MET A 184 28.85 14.14 -24.91
N VAL A 185 29.51 15.12 -24.27
CA VAL A 185 30.98 15.18 -24.19
C VAL A 185 31.54 13.99 -23.40
N LYS A 186 30.88 13.63 -22.29
CA LYS A 186 31.33 12.50 -21.45
C LYS A 186 31.19 11.15 -22.17
N TRP A 187 30.18 10.98 -23.01
CA TRP A 187 30.00 9.78 -23.85
C TRP A 187 30.98 9.71 -25.02
N SER A 188 31.38 10.86 -25.57
CA SER A 188 32.41 10.95 -26.63
C SER A 188 33.80 10.51 -26.14
N ASN A 189 34.17 10.85 -24.90
CA ASN A 189 35.49 10.59 -24.36
C ASN A 189 35.66 9.21 -23.69
N GLN A 190 34.67 8.31 -23.83
CA GLN A 190 34.73 6.94 -23.31
C GLN A 190 35.05 5.88 -24.38
N LYS A 191 35.49 6.30 -25.57
CA LYS A 191 36.10 5.45 -26.60
C LYS A 191 37.58 5.75 -26.71
#